data_AF-A0A1G0MGT3-F1
#
_entry.id   AF-A0A1G0MGT3-F1
#
_cell.length_a   1.000
_cell.length_b   1.000
_cell.length_c   1.000
_cell.angle_alpha   90.00
_cell.angle_beta   90.00
_cell.angle_gamma   90.00
#
_symmetry.space_group_name_H-M   'P 1'
#
loop_
_entity.id
_entity.type
_entity.pdbx_description
1 polymer ?
#
loop_
_entity_poly.entity_id
_entity_poly.type
_entity_poly.pdbx_seq_one_letter_code
_entity_poly.pdbx_strand_id
1 'polypeptide(L)'
;MPDPAIERMRAAVRETRAALSRLREEIAAMETALAGERQQAADAERRGRMARDIGDQETARVAERFSARHGARIGLLERKVAVLREEASLLESELAEMVGLLDGTERGAGGADASASASVRTPSEEAEILRSRMDRAARERAADEQLAALKRKMGR
;
A
#
# COMPACT_ATOMS: atom_id res chain seq x y z
N MET A 1 -18.14 -18.99 20.94
CA MET A 1 -17.38 -17.76 21.24
C MET A 1 -16.23 -17.68 20.25
N PRO A 2 -16.01 -16.57 19.54
CA PRO A 2 -14.84 -16.43 18.66
C PRO A 2 -13.55 -16.53 19.48
N ASP A 3 -12.49 -17.08 18.87
CA ASP A 3 -11.18 -17.23 19.50
C ASP A 3 -10.65 -15.84 19.93
N PRO A 4 -10.30 -15.63 21.21
CA PRO A 4 -9.77 -14.36 21.68
C PRO A 4 -8.49 -13.92 20.94
N ALA A 5 -7.73 -14.83 20.35
CA ALA A 5 -6.58 -14.51 19.51
C ALA A 5 -7.01 -13.90 18.15
N ILE A 6 -8.02 -14.48 17.49
CA ILE A 6 -8.58 -13.97 16.23
C ILE A 6 -9.19 -12.58 16.43
N GLU A 7 -9.90 -12.35 17.53
CA GLU A 7 -10.47 -11.03 17.83
C GLU A 7 -9.40 -9.94 18.06
N ARG A 8 -8.27 -10.29 18.70
CA ARG A 8 -7.12 -9.37 18.80
C ARG A 8 -6.51 -9.06 17.44
N MET A 9 -6.33 -10.07 16.57
CA MET A 9 -5.83 -9.86 15.21
C MET A 9 -6.77 -8.96 14.39
N ARG A 10 -8.08 -9.18 14.47
CA ARG A 10 -9.09 -8.32 13.85
C ARG A 10 -9.03 -6.89 14.37
N ALA A 11 -8.85 -6.71 15.68
CA ALA A 11 -8.69 -5.39 16.27
C ALA A 11 -7.43 -4.68 15.75
N ALA A 12 -6.29 -5.38 15.72
CA ALA A 12 -5.03 -4.85 15.20
C ALA A 12 -5.16 -4.45 13.72
N VAL A 13 -5.77 -5.29 12.86
CA VAL A 13 -6.03 -4.96 11.45
C VAL A 13 -6.89 -3.69 11.30
N ARG A 14 -7.93 -3.52 12.13
CA ARG A 14 -8.75 -2.31 12.12
C ARG A 14 -7.96 -1.08 12.55
N GLU A 15 -7.12 -1.20 13.55
CA GLU A 15 -6.26 -0.12 14.03
C GLU A 15 -5.25 0.30 12.96
N THR A 16 -4.55 -0.65 12.33
CA THR A 16 -3.60 -0.40 11.23
C THR A 16 -4.29 0.28 10.05
N ARG A 17 -5.51 -0.16 9.67
CA ARG A 17 -6.32 0.51 8.63
C ARG A 17 -6.64 1.96 8.99
N ALA A 18 -6.99 2.22 10.25
CA ALA A 18 -7.29 3.57 10.72
C ALA A 18 -6.03 4.46 10.73
N ALA A 19 -4.86 3.91 11.09
CA ALA A 19 -3.59 4.61 11.02
C ALA A 19 -3.22 4.95 9.56
N LEU A 20 -3.40 4.00 8.63
CA LEU A 20 -3.17 4.23 7.20
C LEU A 20 -4.09 5.31 6.61
N SER A 21 -5.38 5.33 7.01
CA SER A 21 -6.30 6.40 6.59
C SER A 21 -5.81 7.77 7.03
N ARG A 22 -5.43 7.90 8.31
CA ARG A 22 -4.90 9.16 8.87
C ARG A 22 -3.65 9.62 8.14
N LEU A 23 -2.74 8.70 7.82
CA LEU A 23 -1.52 9.02 7.10
C LEU A 23 -1.79 9.51 5.67
N ARG A 24 -2.74 8.87 4.97
CA ARG A 24 -3.18 9.32 3.64
C ARG A 24 -3.85 10.71 3.68
N GLU A 25 -4.65 10.97 4.70
CA GLU A 25 -5.25 12.29 4.95
C GLU A 25 -4.17 13.35 5.22
N GLU A 26 -3.15 13.02 6.03
CA GLU A 26 -2.02 13.90 6.29
C GLU A 26 -1.21 14.20 5.03
N ILE A 27 -0.93 13.18 4.20
CA ILE A 27 -0.28 13.35 2.89
C ILE A 27 -1.08 14.33 2.03
N ALA A 28 -2.39 14.14 1.89
CA ALA A 28 -3.24 15.02 1.08
C ALA A 28 -3.25 16.47 1.59
N ALA A 29 -3.29 16.66 2.91
CA ALA A 29 -3.20 17.99 3.53
C ALA A 29 -1.84 18.64 3.25
N MET A 30 -0.75 17.89 3.36
CA MET A 30 0.61 18.37 3.10
C MET A 30 0.85 18.70 1.62
N GLU A 31 0.29 17.90 0.70
CA GLU A 31 0.33 18.18 -0.73
C GLU A 31 -0.44 19.46 -1.09
N THR A 32 -1.59 19.68 -0.46
CA THR A 32 -2.36 20.92 -0.61
C THR A 32 -1.55 22.12 -0.10
N ALA A 33 -0.92 21.99 1.07
CA ALA A 33 -0.05 23.03 1.62
C ALA A 33 1.16 23.30 0.73
N LEU A 34 1.77 22.26 0.16
CA LEU A 34 2.89 22.35 -0.78
C LEU A 34 2.48 23.08 -2.07
N ALA A 35 1.31 22.78 -2.63
CA ALA A 35 0.78 23.48 -3.79
C ALA A 35 0.56 24.98 -3.48
N GLY A 36 -0.03 25.28 -2.33
CA GLY A 36 -0.21 26.66 -1.86
C GLY A 36 1.12 27.40 -1.71
N GLU A 37 2.13 26.76 -1.11
CA GLU A 37 3.46 27.36 -0.92
C GLU A 37 4.17 27.63 -2.26
N ARG A 38 4.07 26.71 -3.22
CA ARG A 38 4.60 26.90 -4.59
C ARG A 38 3.94 28.08 -5.29
N GLN A 39 2.64 28.25 -5.13
CA GLN A 39 1.93 29.40 -5.68
C GLN A 39 2.42 30.71 -5.04
N GLN A 40 2.57 30.76 -3.72
CA GLN A 40 3.08 31.94 -3.02
C GLN A 40 4.51 32.29 -3.45
N ALA A 41 5.38 31.29 -3.63
CA ALA A 41 6.73 31.49 -4.16
C ALA A 41 6.70 32.12 -5.56
N ALA A 42 5.88 31.57 -6.47
CA ALA A 42 5.73 32.09 -7.83
C ALA A 42 5.15 33.50 -7.84
N ASP A 43 4.21 33.81 -6.96
CA ASP A 43 3.62 35.14 -6.82
C ASP A 43 4.64 36.17 -6.33
N ALA A 44 5.43 35.81 -5.30
CA ALA A 44 6.52 36.65 -4.81
C ALA A 44 7.55 36.91 -5.91
N GLU A 45 7.94 35.89 -6.66
CA GLU A 45 8.91 36.02 -7.75
C GLU A 45 8.38 36.94 -8.88
N ARG A 46 7.12 36.77 -9.30
CA ARG A 46 6.47 37.64 -10.30
C ARG A 46 6.42 39.09 -9.84
N ARG A 47 5.98 39.35 -8.60
CA ARG A 47 5.94 40.71 -8.03
C ARG A 47 7.34 41.32 -7.93
N GLY A 48 8.34 40.53 -7.55
CA GLY A 48 9.73 40.96 -7.51
C GLY A 48 10.27 41.37 -8.88
N ARG A 49 9.89 40.66 -9.96
CA ARG A 49 10.23 41.08 -11.33
C ARG A 49 9.55 42.40 -11.70
N MET A 50 8.24 42.52 -11.51
CA MET A 50 7.50 43.75 -11.80
C MET A 50 8.07 44.96 -11.06
N ALA A 51 8.44 44.79 -9.79
CA ALA A 51 9.07 45.85 -9.00
C ALA A 51 10.41 46.30 -9.58
N ARG A 52 11.25 45.37 -10.04
CA ARG A 52 12.51 45.71 -10.73
C ARG A 52 12.25 46.48 -12.02
N ASP A 53 11.25 46.07 -12.79
CA ASP A 53 10.92 46.70 -14.08
C ASP A 53 10.51 48.18 -13.94
N ILE A 54 9.89 48.55 -12.82
CA ILE A 54 9.50 49.94 -12.51
C ILE A 54 10.51 50.70 -11.64
N GLY A 55 11.65 50.08 -11.30
CA GLY A 55 12.69 50.68 -10.48
C GLY A 55 12.41 50.70 -8.96
N ASP A 56 11.39 49.98 -8.49
CA ASP A 56 11.12 49.80 -7.06
C ASP A 56 12.04 48.72 -6.47
N GLN A 57 13.23 49.17 -6.06
CA GLN A 57 14.26 48.31 -5.49
C GLN A 57 13.91 47.78 -4.10
N GLU A 58 13.08 48.49 -3.33
CA GLU A 58 12.68 48.04 -1.99
C GLU A 58 11.75 46.82 -2.11
N THR A 59 10.69 46.94 -2.91
CA THR A 59 9.76 45.84 -3.15
C THR A 59 10.46 44.64 -3.80
N ALA A 60 11.39 44.88 -4.74
CA ALA A 60 12.18 43.81 -5.35
C ALA A 60 12.98 43.01 -4.29
N ARG A 61 13.64 43.68 -3.35
CA ARG A 61 14.39 43.02 -2.26
C ARG A 61 13.48 42.30 -1.28
N VAL A 62 12.32 42.85 -0.96
CA VAL A 62 11.32 42.18 -0.11
C VAL A 62 10.84 40.89 -0.79
N ALA A 63 10.45 40.97 -2.06
CA ALA A 63 9.99 39.84 -2.85
C ALA A 63 11.01 38.70 -2.91
N GLU A 64 12.29 39.03 -3.09
CA GLU A 64 13.39 38.06 -3.07
C GLU A 64 13.51 37.32 -1.72
N ARG A 65 13.45 38.04 -0.59
CA ARG A 65 13.46 37.42 0.74
C ARG A 65 12.24 36.52 0.96
N PHE A 66 11.06 36.90 0.47
CA PHE A 66 9.87 36.06 0.54
C PHE A 66 10.01 34.81 -0.32
N SER A 67 10.46 34.94 -1.57
CA SER A 67 10.70 33.81 -2.48
C SER A 67 11.69 32.81 -1.88
N ALA A 68 12.80 33.29 -1.29
CA ALA A 68 13.78 32.42 -0.61
C ALA A 68 13.17 31.66 0.58
N ARG A 69 12.36 32.33 1.41
CA ARG A 69 11.66 31.67 2.53
C ARG A 69 10.66 30.63 2.05
N HIS A 70 9.88 30.94 1.02
CA HIS A 70 8.95 29.98 0.43
C HIS A 70 9.69 28.79 -0.18
N GLY A 71 10.82 29.01 -0.86
CA GLY A 71 11.68 27.94 -1.38
C GLY A 71 12.18 26.98 -0.29
N ALA A 72 12.63 27.52 0.86
CA ALA A 72 13.01 26.69 2.00
C ALA A 72 11.85 25.86 2.55
N ARG A 73 10.65 26.46 2.64
CA ARG A 73 9.44 25.76 3.10
C ARG A 73 8.95 24.70 2.13
N ILE A 74 9.01 24.97 0.82
CA ILE A 74 8.73 23.99 -0.24
C ILE A 74 9.62 22.77 -0.07
N GLY A 75 10.93 22.95 0.03
CA GLY A 75 11.86 21.83 0.19
C GLY A 75 11.61 21.02 1.47
N LEU A 76 11.18 21.66 2.55
CA LEU A 76 10.77 20.96 3.78
C LEU A 76 9.49 20.15 3.59
N LEU A 77 8.47 20.73 2.95
CA LEU A 77 7.20 20.05 2.68
C LEU A 77 7.39 18.88 1.72
N GLU A 78 8.22 19.01 0.69
CA GLU A 78 8.55 17.92 -0.24
C GLU A 78 9.19 16.73 0.48
N ARG A 79 10.17 16.99 1.35
CA ARG A 79 10.78 15.92 2.17
C ARG A 79 9.77 15.27 3.10
N LYS A 80 8.89 16.05 3.74
CA LYS A 80 7.84 15.50 4.60
C LYS A 80 6.88 14.60 3.82
N VAL A 81 6.40 15.06 2.67
CA VAL A 81 5.52 14.26 1.80
C VAL A 81 6.19 12.97 1.36
N ALA A 82 7.48 13.02 0.99
CA ALA A 82 8.24 11.82 0.64
C ALA A 82 8.28 10.80 1.79
N VAL A 83 8.67 11.24 2.99
CA VAL A 83 8.73 10.37 4.19
C VAL A 83 7.35 9.80 4.54
N LEU A 84 6.29 10.61 4.52
CA LEU A 84 4.93 10.12 4.83
C LEU A 84 4.44 9.09 3.81
N ARG A 85 4.79 9.25 2.52
CA ARG A 85 4.46 8.26 1.48
C ARG A 85 5.24 6.95 1.66
N GLU A 86 6.51 7.03 2.04
CA GLU A 86 7.32 5.85 2.38
C GLU A 86 6.72 5.10 3.56
N GLU A 87 6.37 5.82 4.64
CA GLU A 87 5.69 5.25 5.82
C GLU A 87 4.36 4.59 5.43
N ALA A 88 3.57 5.22 4.56
CA ALA A 88 2.30 4.65 4.11
C ALA A 88 2.50 3.36 3.34
N SER A 89 3.54 3.29 2.50
CA SER A 89 3.89 2.07 1.76
C SER A 89 4.33 0.93 2.68
N LEU A 90 5.05 1.23 3.76
CA LEU A 90 5.43 0.24 4.77
C LEU A 90 4.19 -0.30 5.48
N LEU A 91 3.34 0.60 5.98
CA LEU A 91 2.12 0.23 6.70
C LEU A 91 1.10 -0.51 5.82
N GLU A 92 1.03 -0.19 4.52
CA GLU A 92 0.24 -0.94 3.54
C GLU A 92 0.73 -2.40 3.38
N SER A 93 2.04 -2.59 3.35
CA SER A 93 2.66 -3.92 3.26
C SER A 93 2.41 -4.72 4.53
N GLU A 94 2.63 -4.12 5.70
CA GLU A 94 2.32 -4.73 7.00
C GLU A 94 0.85 -5.11 7.13
N LEU A 95 -0.06 -4.22 6.71
CA LEU A 95 -1.50 -4.50 6.71
C LEU A 95 -1.84 -5.70 5.81
N ALA A 96 -1.22 -5.80 4.62
CA ALA A 96 -1.43 -6.93 3.72
C ALA A 96 -0.99 -8.26 4.35
N GLU A 97 0.15 -8.26 5.05
CA GLU A 97 0.63 -9.43 5.81
C GLU A 97 -0.33 -9.80 6.95
N MET A 98 -0.78 -8.82 7.74
CA MET A 98 -1.73 -9.05 8.85
C MET A 98 -3.06 -9.63 8.36
N VAL A 99 -3.58 -9.14 7.23
CA VAL A 99 -4.80 -9.66 6.59
C VAL A 99 -4.58 -11.09 6.09
N GLY A 100 -3.44 -11.36 5.44
CA GLY A 100 -3.10 -12.72 4.99
C GLY A 100 -3.01 -13.73 6.13
N LEU A 101 -2.40 -13.34 7.25
CA LEU A 101 -2.34 -14.16 8.47
C LEU A 101 -3.74 -14.39 9.05
N LEU A 102 -4.57 -13.35 9.16
CA LEU A 102 -5.93 -13.46 9.66
C LEU A 102 -6.75 -14.44 8.81
N ASP A 103 -6.75 -14.28 7.49
CA ASP A 103 -7.47 -15.17 6.57
C ASP A 103 -6.98 -16.61 6.67
N GLY A 104 -5.68 -16.82 6.89
CA GLY A 104 -5.09 -18.14 7.12
C GLY A 104 -5.56 -18.77 8.43
N THR A 105 -5.58 -17.99 9.52
CA THR A 105 -6.05 -18.45 10.83
C THR A 105 -7.55 -18.76 10.85
N GLU A 106 -8.37 -17.95 10.18
CA GLU A 106 -9.82 -18.18 10.10
C GLU A 106 -10.15 -19.44 9.29
N ARG A 107 -9.42 -19.68 8.19
CA ARG A 107 -9.52 -20.93 7.40
C ARG A 107 -9.03 -22.14 8.17
N GLY A 108 -7.95 -22.01 8.96
CA GLY A 108 -7.41 -23.07 9.80
C GLY A 108 -8.33 -23.42 10.97
N ALA A 109 -8.93 -22.41 11.63
CA ALA A 109 -9.88 -22.59 12.71
C ALA A 109 -11.18 -23.28 12.25
N GLY A 110 -11.67 -22.96 11.04
CA GLY A 110 -12.79 -23.66 10.42
C GLY A 110 -12.50 -25.12 10.01
N GLY A 111 -11.22 -25.48 9.85
CA GLY A 111 -10.79 -26.87 9.58
C GLY A 111 -10.52 -27.70 10.83
N ALA A 112 -10.26 -27.07 11.97
CA ALA A 112 -9.98 -27.76 13.24
C ALA A 112 -11.25 -28.40 13.84
N ASP A 113 -12.42 -27.79 13.66
CA ASP A 113 -13.70 -28.33 14.17
C ASP A 113 -14.24 -29.49 13.30
N ALA A 114 -13.89 -29.53 12.01
CA ALA A 114 -14.16 -30.68 11.14
C ALA A 114 -13.21 -31.87 11.40
N SER A 115 -12.17 -31.69 12.22
CA SER A 115 -11.21 -32.73 12.61
C SER A 115 -11.47 -33.28 14.02
N ALA A 116 -12.50 -32.79 14.73
CA ALA A 116 -12.99 -33.41 15.95
C ALA A 116 -13.84 -34.68 15.67
N SER A 117 -14.15 -34.97 14.40
CA SER A 117 -14.59 -36.29 13.91
C SER A 117 -13.57 -36.96 12.98
N ALA A 118 -12.28 -36.64 13.10
CA ALA A 118 -11.24 -37.37 12.40
C ALA A 118 -11.08 -38.75 13.05
N SER A 119 -11.87 -39.70 12.56
CA SER A 119 -11.50 -41.12 12.57
C SER A 119 -10.01 -41.20 12.22
N VAL A 120 -9.24 -41.89 13.05
CA VAL A 120 -7.80 -42.14 12.85
C VAL A 120 -7.63 -42.69 11.44
N ARG A 121 -7.17 -41.85 10.51
CA ARG A 121 -6.92 -42.27 9.13
C ARG A 121 -5.65 -43.09 9.10
N THR A 122 -5.71 -44.22 8.42
CA THR A 122 -4.56 -45.12 8.35
C THR A 122 -3.53 -44.57 7.36
N PRO A 123 -2.23 -44.88 7.50
CA PRO A 123 -1.18 -44.45 6.57
C PRO A 123 -1.46 -44.78 5.09
N SER A 124 -2.32 -45.78 4.83
CA SER A 124 -2.75 -46.17 3.48
C SER A 124 -3.66 -45.13 2.82
N GLU A 125 -4.56 -44.50 3.59
CA GLU A 125 -5.53 -43.52 3.09
C GLU A 125 -4.85 -42.18 2.79
N GLU A 126 -3.85 -41.80 3.59
CA GLU A 126 -3.03 -40.62 3.34
C GLU A 126 -2.22 -40.75 2.04
N ALA A 127 -1.66 -41.94 1.79
CA ALA A 127 -0.95 -42.24 0.55
C ALA A 127 -1.87 -42.17 -0.68
N GLU A 128 -3.13 -42.57 -0.54
CA GLU A 128 -4.12 -42.53 -1.62
C GLU A 128 -4.58 -41.09 -1.94
N ILE A 129 -4.76 -40.25 -0.91
CA ILE A 129 -5.04 -38.83 -1.08
C ILE A 129 -3.86 -38.10 -1.73
N LEU A 130 -2.62 -38.43 -1.33
CA LEU A 130 -1.42 -37.85 -1.93
C LEU A 130 -1.29 -38.23 -3.41
N ARG A 131 -1.54 -39.51 -3.76
CA ARG A 131 -1.59 -39.97 -5.15
C ARG A 131 -2.67 -39.23 -5.95
N SER A 132 -3.88 -39.10 -5.42
CA SER A 132 -4.98 -38.37 -6.07
C SER A 132 -4.67 -36.89 -6.30
N ARG A 133 -3.96 -36.23 -5.36
CA ARG A 133 -3.48 -34.85 -5.53
C ARG A 133 -2.41 -34.73 -6.60
N MET A 134 -1.46 -35.67 -6.64
CA MET A 134 -0.41 -35.70 -7.67
C MET A 134 -1.01 -35.94 -9.06
N ASP A 135 -1.98 -36.84 -9.18
CA ASP A 135 -2.68 -37.13 -10.44
C ASP A 135 -3.47 -35.91 -10.94
N ARG A 136 -4.12 -35.16 -10.04
CA ARG A 136 -4.81 -33.92 -10.40
C ARG A 136 -3.83 -32.86 -10.90
N ALA A 137 -2.72 -32.65 -10.18
CA ALA A 137 -1.70 -31.69 -10.57
C ALA A 137 -1.04 -32.06 -11.92
N ALA A 138 -0.86 -33.35 -12.20
CA ALA A 138 -0.36 -33.82 -13.50
C ALA A 138 -1.34 -33.53 -14.64
N ARG A 139 -2.65 -33.71 -14.41
CA ARG A 139 -3.69 -33.39 -15.41
C ARG A 139 -3.80 -31.89 -15.68
N GLU A 140 -3.70 -31.06 -14.64
CA GLU A 140 -3.72 -29.61 -14.77
C GLU A 140 -2.53 -29.10 -15.57
N ARG A 141 -1.31 -29.60 -15.29
CA ARG A 141 -0.12 -29.26 -16.09
C ARG A 141 -0.24 -29.68 -17.55
N ALA A 142 -0.75 -30.88 -17.81
CA ALA A 142 -0.97 -31.35 -19.18
C ALA A 142 -2.02 -30.49 -19.92
N ALA A 143 -3.06 -30.03 -19.22
CA ALA A 143 -4.06 -29.12 -19.79
C ALA A 143 -3.46 -27.74 -20.11
N ASP A 144 -2.62 -27.20 -19.21
CA ASP A 144 -1.93 -25.92 -19.41
C ASP A 144 -0.95 -25.98 -20.60
N GLU A 145 -0.23 -27.09 -20.76
CA GLU A 145 0.66 -27.32 -21.90
C GLU A 145 -0.10 -27.41 -23.23
N GLN A 146 -1.24 -28.10 -23.25
CA GLN A 146 -2.12 -28.16 -24.42
C GLN A 146 -2.70 -26.78 -24.75
N LEU A 147 -3.10 -26.01 -23.73
CA LEU A 147 -3.61 -24.65 -23.90
C LEU A 147 -2.52 -23.71 -24.43
N ALA A 148 -1.28 -23.83 -23.95
CA ALA A 148 -0.14 -23.08 -24.43
C ALA A 148 0.28 -23.47 -25.86
N ALA A 149 0.16 -24.74 -26.23
CA ALA A 149 0.39 -25.21 -27.60
C ALA A 149 -0.69 -24.70 -28.56
N LEU A 150 -1.96 -24.71 -28.15
CA LEU A 150 -3.06 -24.14 -28.94
C LEU A 150 -2.95 -22.63 -29.09
N LYS A 151 -2.59 -21.90 -28.03
CA LYS A 151 -2.32 -20.44 -28.10
C LYS A 151 -1.17 -20.12 -29.07
N ARG A 152 -0.09 -20.93 -29.07
CA ARG A 152 1.01 -20.80 -30.04
C ARG A 152 0.60 -21.11 -31.49
N LYS A 153 -0.41 -21.96 -31.70
CA LYS A 153 -0.93 -22.31 -33.03
C LYS A 153 -2.01 -21.33 -33.53
N MET A 154 -2.70 -20.66 -32.61
CA MET A 154 -3.81 -19.74 -32.88
C MET A 154 -3.38 -18.27 -32.98
N GLY A 155 -2.18 -17.90 -32.52
CA GLY A 155 -1.57 -16.59 -32.80
C GLY A 155 -0.44 -16.74 -33.84
N ARG A 156 -0.36 -16.08 -34.99
CA ARG A 156 -1.13 -15.00 -35.65
C ARG A 156 -1.94 -14.04 -34.79
#